data_AF-A0A2E4WZE1-F1
#
_entry.id   AF-A0A2E4WZE1-F1
#
_cell.length_a   1.000
_cell.length_b   1.000
_cell.length_c   1.000
_cell.angle_alpha   90.00
_cell.angle_beta   90.00
_cell.angle_gamma   90.00
#
_symmetry.space_group_name_H-M   'P 1'
#
loop_
_entity.id
_entity.type
_entity.pdbx_description
1 polymer ?
#
loop_
_entity_poly.entity_id
_entity_poly.type
_entity_poly.pdbx_seq_one_letter_code
_entity_poly.pdbx_strand_id
1 'polypeptide(L)'
;MSPRSLSLWLSLSLQLGCPSGFVSIDGATRCSTEEDCSGLGKGVGCFLSVGQESGFCVAYCGDGVLRQDIDGDGNPDGNHPGYEQCDDGNDENEDACTNDCRHAICGDGIVRMDLQDSHDDFEECDDANDVDSDTCLNTCSVARCGDGVLRQPGAGETLAEIEACDDGNSVSGDGCANCLPTLDFVLIQGGTYQMGSDGTVFTDEAPAHEVTVPSFYLSKHEVTVALYRLCMAAGACPEPSMLRTHAGSELLFNCNYGKPERAMHPMNCVTLPEIEAFRSWRETTYQQVARLPTEAEWEYAARSRGQDRLNPWGDREADCDLAVVDTNCGQTGTQPVCSRLEGNSDQGICDLIGNVWEWTADRYHASYHGAPSDGSAWTEGVSSLRVMRGGSWMDDDRRFLRSAVRMGINPMAVTDEIAFDLALPIIGFRLVLEAP
;
A
#
# COMPACT_ATOMS: atom_id res chain seq x y z
N MET A 1 24.32 -45.58 2.45
CA MET A 1 23.70 -45.12 1.18
C MET A 1 23.68 -46.27 0.17
N SER A 2 22.48 -46.71 -0.20
CA SER A 2 22.17 -47.54 -1.38
C SER A 2 20.85 -47.01 -1.96
N PRO A 3 20.72 -46.72 -3.27
CA PRO A 3 19.67 -45.84 -3.80
C PRO A 3 18.39 -46.57 -4.21
N ARG A 4 18.06 -47.72 -3.61
CA ARG A 4 16.85 -48.51 -3.95
C ARG A 4 15.81 -48.62 -2.83
N SER A 5 16.05 -48.00 -1.67
CA SER A 5 15.14 -48.09 -0.52
C SER A 5 14.24 -46.88 -0.33
N LEU A 6 14.51 -45.74 -0.99
CA LEU A 6 13.69 -44.53 -0.89
C LEU A 6 12.41 -44.57 -1.75
N SER A 7 12.38 -45.36 -2.82
CA SER A 7 11.26 -45.36 -3.77
C SER A 7 10.09 -46.29 -3.39
N LEU A 8 10.28 -47.18 -2.42
CA LEU A 8 9.20 -48.04 -1.90
C LEU A 8 8.42 -47.40 -0.73
N TRP A 9 8.99 -46.39 -0.07
CA TRP A 9 8.34 -45.71 1.05
C TRP A 9 7.31 -44.67 0.59
N LEU A 10 7.51 -44.04 -0.58
CA LEU A 10 6.54 -43.07 -1.12
C LEU A 10 5.33 -43.71 -1.81
N SER A 11 5.38 -45.00 -2.13
CA SER A 11 4.33 -45.67 -2.94
C SER A 11 3.34 -46.49 -2.11
N LEU A 12 3.59 -46.73 -0.82
CA LEU A 12 2.65 -47.45 0.05
C LEU A 12 1.75 -46.51 0.86
N SER A 13 2.12 -45.23 0.97
CA SER A 13 1.33 -44.20 1.68
C SER A 13 0.06 -43.78 0.92
N LEU A 14 -0.09 -44.14 -0.37
CA LEU A 14 -1.22 -43.71 -1.20
C LEU A 14 -2.35 -44.74 -1.38
N GLN A 15 -2.24 -45.97 -0.84
CA GLN A 15 -3.19 -47.05 -1.18
C GLN A 15 -3.95 -47.70 -0.02
N LEU A 16 -3.66 -47.32 1.23
CA LEU A 16 -4.40 -47.77 2.41
C LEU A 16 -4.50 -46.56 3.31
N GLY A 17 -5.69 -45.99 3.47
CA GLY A 17 -5.91 -44.77 4.23
C GLY A 17 -5.45 -44.88 5.68
N CYS A 18 -4.19 -44.53 5.95
CA CYS A 18 -3.84 -43.88 7.20
C CYS A 18 -4.55 -42.53 7.19
N PRO A 19 -5.30 -42.17 8.24
CA PRO A 19 -5.58 -40.77 8.51
C PRO A 19 -4.24 -40.02 8.58
N SER A 20 -4.20 -38.78 8.15
CA SER A 20 -3.09 -37.87 8.46
C SER A 20 -2.85 -37.90 9.98
N GLY A 21 -1.59 -38.04 10.43
CA GLY A 21 -1.22 -38.01 11.86
C GLY A 21 -0.53 -39.27 12.44
N PHE A 22 -0.47 -40.38 11.71
CA PHE A 22 0.15 -41.62 12.24
C PHE A 22 1.62 -41.73 11.86
N VAL A 23 2.50 -41.78 12.85
CA VAL A 23 3.95 -41.88 12.60
C VAL A 23 4.65 -43.03 13.34
N SER A 24 5.31 -43.89 12.56
CA SER A 24 6.04 -45.08 13.07
C SER A 24 7.20 -44.66 13.95
N ILE A 25 7.20 -45.08 15.21
CA ILE A 25 8.35 -44.88 16.10
C ILE A 25 9.42 -45.91 15.71
N ASP A 26 10.58 -45.41 15.31
CA ASP A 26 11.88 -46.06 15.21
C ASP A 26 11.91 -47.45 14.55
N GLY A 27 12.29 -47.52 13.27
CA GLY A 27 12.86 -48.74 12.69
C GLY A 27 12.05 -50.03 12.79
N ALA A 28 10.72 -49.94 12.93
CA ALA A 28 9.74 -51.03 13.00
C ALA A 28 9.77 -51.91 14.27
N THR A 29 9.38 -51.36 15.43
CA THR A 29 8.83 -52.20 16.51
C THR A 29 7.51 -52.81 16.01
N ARG A 30 7.59 -54.07 15.58
CA ARG A 30 6.41 -54.83 15.17
C ARG A 30 5.60 -55.18 16.39
N CYS A 31 4.29 -55.05 16.26
CA CYS A 31 3.35 -55.42 17.29
C CYS A 31 2.31 -56.37 16.72
N SER A 32 1.79 -57.25 17.56
CA SER A 32 0.60 -58.05 17.27
C SER A 32 -0.54 -57.70 18.22
N THR A 33 -0.22 -57.09 19.35
CA THR A 33 -1.12 -56.63 20.40
C THR A 33 -0.64 -55.29 20.96
N GLU A 34 -1.51 -54.56 21.67
CA GLU A 34 -1.11 -53.29 22.33
C GLU A 34 -0.05 -53.48 23.43
N GLU A 35 0.02 -54.66 24.06
CA GLU A 35 1.05 -54.97 25.07
C GLU A 35 2.46 -54.92 24.48
N ASP A 36 2.63 -55.22 23.19
CA ASP A 36 3.93 -55.18 22.51
C ASP A 36 4.49 -53.74 22.42
N CYS A 37 3.63 -52.73 22.53
CA CYS A 37 3.99 -51.33 22.50
C CYS A 37 4.08 -50.69 23.90
N SER A 38 3.72 -51.41 24.97
CA SER A 38 3.60 -50.89 26.33
C SER A 38 4.91 -50.38 26.95
N GLY A 39 6.06 -50.80 26.41
CA GLY A 39 7.39 -50.34 26.82
C GLY A 39 7.85 -49.02 26.17
N LEU A 40 7.07 -48.50 25.21
CA LEU A 40 7.41 -47.29 24.42
C LEU A 40 6.74 -46.02 24.95
N GLY A 41 6.07 -46.10 26.10
CA GLY A 41 5.33 -45.00 26.72
C GLY A 41 3.81 -45.22 26.69
N LYS A 42 3.07 -44.45 27.50
CA LYS A 42 1.60 -44.43 27.42
C LYS A 42 1.18 -43.78 26.10
N GLY A 43 0.13 -44.30 25.44
CA GLY A 43 -0.43 -43.80 24.17
C GLY A 43 0.20 -44.33 22.88
N VAL A 44 1.22 -45.19 23.00
CA VAL A 44 1.73 -45.93 21.85
C VAL A 44 0.83 -47.12 21.54
N GLY A 45 0.14 -47.08 20.41
CA GLY A 45 -0.82 -48.09 19.97
C GLY A 45 -0.26 -49.03 18.90
N CYS A 46 -0.77 -50.27 18.87
CA CYS A 46 -0.44 -51.20 17.81
C CYS A 46 -1.38 -51.03 16.61
N PHE A 47 -0.91 -50.40 15.53
CA PHE A 47 -1.73 -50.22 14.33
C PHE A 47 -1.60 -51.44 13.40
N LEU A 48 -2.66 -52.25 13.33
CA LEU A 48 -2.74 -53.43 12.46
C LEU A 48 -3.31 -53.05 11.08
N SER A 49 -2.56 -53.27 10.01
CA SER A 49 -3.10 -53.17 8.64
C SER A 49 -4.22 -54.18 8.42
N VAL A 50 -5.32 -53.76 7.78
CA VAL A 50 -6.51 -54.59 7.53
C VAL A 50 -6.10 -55.90 6.81
N GLY A 51 -6.29 -57.04 7.49
CA GLY A 51 -5.96 -58.37 6.95
C GLY A 51 -4.53 -58.86 7.21
N GLN A 52 -3.76 -58.22 8.09
CA GLN A 52 -2.43 -58.67 8.55
C GLN A 52 -2.46 -59.09 10.03
N GLU A 53 -1.61 -60.05 10.41
CA GLU A 53 -1.44 -60.53 11.81
C GLU A 53 -0.36 -59.74 12.60
N SER A 54 0.28 -58.76 11.96
CA SER A 54 1.31 -57.92 12.56
C SER A 54 1.22 -56.49 12.05
N GLY A 55 1.38 -55.53 12.94
CA GLY A 55 1.38 -54.09 12.71
C GLY A 55 2.65 -53.42 13.21
N PHE A 56 2.59 -52.11 13.39
CA PHE A 56 3.69 -51.30 13.94
C PHE A 56 3.19 -50.49 15.13
N CYS A 57 4.07 -50.27 16.10
CA CYS A 57 3.82 -49.32 17.18
C CYS A 57 3.86 -47.89 16.65
N VAL A 58 2.79 -47.15 16.89
CA VAL A 58 2.62 -45.75 16.45
C VAL A 58 2.41 -44.88 17.68
N ALA A 59 3.16 -43.79 17.78
CA ALA A 59 2.90 -42.75 18.78
C ALA A 59 1.70 -41.90 18.34
N TYR A 60 1.01 -41.33 19.30
CA TYR A 60 -0.17 -40.53 19.09
C TYR A 60 -0.03 -39.23 19.87
N CYS A 61 -0.27 -38.11 19.19
CA CYS A 61 -0.26 -36.80 19.80
C CYS A 61 -1.43 -36.63 20.75
N GLY A 62 -1.19 -36.21 21.98
CA GLY A 62 -2.26 -36.04 22.96
C GLY A 62 -2.35 -37.17 23.97
N ASP A 63 -1.30 -38.00 24.10
CA ASP A 63 -1.27 -39.07 25.10
C ASP A 63 -0.64 -38.68 26.45
N GLY A 64 -0.20 -37.43 26.54
CA GLY A 64 0.40 -36.81 27.71
C GLY A 64 1.88 -37.12 27.86
N VAL A 65 2.55 -37.61 26.80
CA VAL A 65 3.97 -37.99 26.83
C VAL A 65 4.72 -37.30 25.70
N LEU A 66 5.39 -36.19 26.01
CA LEU A 66 6.26 -35.49 25.05
C LEU A 66 7.52 -36.28 24.68
N ARG A 67 7.69 -36.59 23.39
CA ARG A 67 8.82 -37.40 22.86
C ARG A 67 9.77 -36.57 21.98
N GLN A 68 10.88 -36.12 22.56
CA GLN A 68 11.88 -35.30 21.85
C GLN A 68 13.18 -36.05 21.50
N ASP A 69 13.57 -37.04 22.30
CA ASP A 69 14.79 -37.85 22.14
C ASP A 69 14.34 -39.32 22.06
N ILE A 70 14.30 -39.85 20.84
CA ILE A 70 13.66 -41.14 20.56
C ILE A 70 14.67 -42.27 20.67
N ASP A 71 15.93 -42.02 20.30
CA ASP A 71 17.01 -43.01 20.39
C ASP A 71 17.74 -43.05 21.74
N GLY A 72 17.47 -42.06 22.61
CA GLY A 72 18.00 -41.98 23.98
C GLY A 72 19.47 -41.56 24.03
N ASP A 73 19.99 -40.93 22.97
CA ASP A 73 21.38 -40.47 22.90
C ASP A 73 21.61 -39.11 23.62
N GLY A 74 20.53 -38.47 24.08
CA GLY A 74 20.53 -37.18 24.74
C GLY A 74 20.37 -35.98 23.81
N ASN A 75 20.10 -36.18 22.51
CA ASN A 75 19.83 -35.13 21.54
C ASN A 75 18.39 -35.19 21.01
N PRO A 76 17.78 -34.03 20.68
CA PRO A 76 16.48 -34.01 20.04
C PRO A 76 16.52 -34.54 18.61
N ASP A 77 15.64 -35.50 18.33
CA ASP A 77 15.52 -36.18 17.05
C ASP A 77 14.54 -35.46 16.10
N GLY A 78 14.74 -34.16 15.84
CA GLY A 78 13.75 -33.31 15.15
C GLY A 78 13.28 -33.73 13.74
N ASN A 79 13.91 -34.73 13.12
CA ASN A 79 13.51 -35.33 11.84
C ASN A 79 12.97 -36.76 11.99
N HIS A 80 12.92 -37.28 13.20
CA HIS A 80 12.48 -38.64 13.46
C HIS A 80 10.96 -38.71 13.38
N PRO A 81 10.39 -39.77 12.80
CA PRO A 81 8.96 -39.84 12.59
C PRO A 81 8.15 -39.81 13.91
N GLY A 82 8.65 -40.39 14.99
CA GLY A 82 8.03 -40.31 16.33
C GLY A 82 8.38 -39.06 17.15
N TYR A 83 8.99 -38.02 16.56
CA TYR A 83 9.33 -36.78 17.26
C TYR A 83 8.10 -35.87 17.42
N GLU A 84 7.97 -35.29 18.59
CA GLU A 84 6.88 -34.39 18.98
C GLU A 84 7.47 -33.05 19.43
N GLN A 85 6.98 -31.95 18.86
CA GLN A 85 7.36 -30.61 19.35
C GLN A 85 6.63 -30.29 20.65
N CYS A 86 5.39 -30.77 20.78
CA CYS A 86 4.53 -30.66 21.95
C CYS A 86 3.66 -31.92 22.11
N ASP A 87 3.08 -32.06 23.29
CA ASP A 87 1.97 -32.96 23.61
C ASP A 87 1.26 -32.39 24.85
N ASP A 88 -0.03 -32.10 24.76
CA ASP A 88 -0.86 -31.54 25.84
C ASP A 88 -1.84 -32.55 26.46
N GLY A 89 -1.74 -33.82 26.06
CA GLY A 89 -2.55 -34.90 26.61
C GLY A 89 -4.01 -34.94 26.15
N ASN A 90 -4.35 -34.31 25.02
CA ASN A 90 -5.69 -34.39 24.46
C ASN A 90 -5.72 -34.34 22.90
N ASP A 91 -6.90 -34.53 22.30
CA ASP A 91 -7.10 -34.61 20.85
C ASP A 91 -7.69 -33.32 20.24
N GLU A 92 -7.68 -32.22 21.01
CA GLU A 92 -8.22 -30.93 20.61
C GLU A 92 -7.16 -30.19 19.79
N ASN A 93 -7.52 -29.77 18.58
CA ASN A 93 -6.54 -29.16 17.67
C ASN A 93 -6.35 -27.66 17.93
N GLU A 94 -7.23 -27.06 18.74
CA GLU A 94 -7.40 -25.61 18.90
C GLU A 94 -6.80 -25.13 20.22
N ASP A 95 -5.78 -25.82 20.76
CA ASP A 95 -5.10 -25.46 22.00
C ASP A 95 -3.56 -25.39 21.82
N ALA A 96 -2.78 -25.68 22.85
CA ALA A 96 -1.34 -25.49 22.83
C ALA A 96 -0.59 -26.41 21.85
N CYS A 97 -1.18 -27.56 21.48
CA CYS A 97 -0.59 -28.52 20.57
C CYS A 97 -1.57 -29.00 19.51
N THR A 98 -1.19 -28.83 18.25
CA THR A 98 -1.95 -29.42 17.14
C THR A 98 -1.87 -30.95 17.18
N ASN A 99 -2.87 -31.61 16.61
CA ASN A 99 -2.94 -33.07 16.46
C ASN A 99 -1.80 -33.67 15.60
N ASP A 100 -1.02 -32.82 14.93
CA ASP A 100 0.21 -33.18 14.19
C ASP A 100 1.50 -33.01 15.03
N CYS A 101 1.37 -32.84 16.35
CA CYS A 101 2.47 -32.65 17.31
C CYS A 101 3.37 -31.46 17.04
N ARG A 102 2.73 -30.36 16.66
CA ARG A 102 3.37 -29.05 16.47
C ARG A 102 2.72 -28.05 17.39
N HIS A 103 3.53 -27.13 17.91
CA HIS A 103 3.00 -25.97 18.62
C HIS A 103 2.00 -25.26 17.70
N ALA A 104 0.82 -24.93 18.25
CA ALA A 104 -0.08 -24.01 17.60
C ALA A 104 0.65 -22.68 17.43
N ILE A 105 0.77 -22.24 16.17
CA ILE A 105 1.43 -20.99 15.80
C ILE A 105 0.61 -20.31 14.72
N CYS A 106 0.68 -18.98 14.74
CA CYS A 106 0.11 -18.18 13.66
C CYS A 106 0.60 -18.59 12.28
N GLY A 107 -0.34 -18.77 11.35
CA GLY A 107 -0.11 -19.18 9.97
C GLY A 107 -0.08 -20.69 9.75
N ASP A 108 -0.45 -21.51 10.74
CA ASP A 108 -0.48 -22.98 10.59
C ASP A 108 -1.82 -23.55 10.09
N GLY A 109 -2.84 -22.69 9.98
CA GLY A 109 -4.19 -22.98 9.51
C GLY A 109 -5.18 -23.36 10.61
N ILE A 110 -4.80 -23.25 11.88
CA ILE A 110 -5.61 -23.68 13.01
C ILE A 110 -5.65 -22.57 14.07
N VAL A 111 -6.83 -22.00 14.30
CA VAL A 111 -7.00 -20.94 15.32
C VAL A 111 -6.99 -21.57 16.72
N ARG A 112 -6.11 -21.06 17.57
CA ARG A 112 -6.04 -21.42 18.99
C ARG A 112 -7.13 -20.74 19.83
N MET A 113 -7.97 -21.54 20.49
CA MET A 113 -9.21 -21.11 21.17
C MET A 113 -9.22 -21.31 22.69
N ASP A 114 -8.22 -22.00 23.28
CA ASP A 114 -8.13 -22.27 24.72
C ASP A 114 -7.73 -21.05 25.57
N LEU A 115 -7.23 -20.00 24.92
CA LEU A 115 -6.70 -18.80 25.57
C LEU A 115 -7.69 -17.62 25.56
N GLN A 116 -7.50 -16.73 26.53
CA GLN A 116 -8.19 -15.43 26.57
C GLN A 116 -7.37 -14.38 25.82
N ASP A 117 -8.05 -13.36 25.31
CA ASP A 117 -7.50 -12.22 24.57
C ASP A 117 -6.25 -11.54 25.19
N SER A 118 -6.09 -11.62 26.51
CA SER A 118 -4.95 -11.06 27.24
C SER A 118 -3.66 -11.90 27.22
N HIS A 119 -3.67 -13.08 26.60
CA HIS A 119 -2.52 -13.98 26.56
C HIS A 119 -1.64 -13.71 25.32
N ASP A 120 -0.32 -13.81 25.47
CA ASP A 120 0.63 -13.50 24.38
C ASP A 120 0.52 -14.49 23.19
N ASP A 121 0.06 -15.71 23.45
CA ASP A 121 -0.17 -16.76 22.43
C ASP A 121 -1.65 -16.87 21.99
N PHE A 122 -2.49 -15.87 22.29
CA PHE A 122 -3.89 -15.87 21.84
C PHE A 122 -3.97 -15.59 20.34
N GLU A 123 -4.85 -16.32 19.65
CA GLU A 123 -5.09 -16.15 18.22
C GLU A 123 -6.53 -15.72 17.96
N GLU A 124 -6.71 -14.51 17.43
CA GLU A 124 -8.00 -14.00 16.97
C GLU A 124 -8.37 -14.60 15.60
N CYS A 125 -7.37 -14.93 14.80
CA CYS A 125 -7.48 -15.53 13.47
C CYS A 125 -6.23 -16.37 13.15
N ASP A 126 -6.34 -17.20 12.11
CA ASP A 126 -5.23 -17.88 11.45
C ASP A 126 -5.66 -18.14 9.99
N ASP A 127 -4.81 -17.77 9.04
CA ASP A 127 -5.05 -17.82 7.60
C ASP A 127 -4.08 -18.75 6.84
N ALA A 128 -3.37 -19.61 7.57
CA ALA A 128 -2.47 -20.63 7.06
C ALA A 128 -1.29 -20.10 6.22
N ASN A 129 -0.88 -18.85 6.40
CA ASN A 129 0.24 -18.28 5.66
C ASN A 129 1.01 -17.19 6.45
N ASP A 130 2.10 -16.67 5.89
CA ASP A 130 2.97 -15.64 6.51
C ASP A 130 2.77 -14.23 5.88
N VAL A 131 1.61 -13.95 5.28
CA VAL A 131 1.31 -12.72 4.54
C VAL A 131 0.56 -11.74 5.45
N ASP A 132 1.33 -10.85 6.07
CA ASP A 132 0.84 -9.82 7.00
C ASP A 132 -0.21 -8.87 6.39
N SER A 133 -0.29 -8.77 5.06
CA SER A 133 -1.15 -7.80 4.35
C SER A 133 -2.53 -8.32 3.98
N ASP A 134 -2.99 -9.43 4.54
CA ASP A 134 -4.33 -9.97 4.26
C ASP A 134 -5.28 -9.83 5.46
N THR A 135 -6.20 -10.78 5.65
CA THR A 135 -7.21 -10.72 6.71
C THR A 135 -6.66 -11.06 8.10
N CYS A 136 -5.52 -11.75 8.19
CA CYS A 136 -4.91 -12.11 9.46
C CYS A 136 -3.45 -11.63 9.49
N LEU A 137 -3.09 -10.88 10.52
CA LEU A 137 -1.69 -10.47 10.70
C LEU A 137 -0.85 -11.67 11.12
N ASN A 138 0.46 -11.62 10.87
CA ASN A 138 1.43 -12.59 11.37
C ASN A 138 1.56 -12.58 12.91
N THR A 139 0.86 -11.64 13.57
CA THR A 139 0.68 -11.54 15.02
C THR A 139 -0.63 -12.18 15.50
N CYS A 140 -1.35 -12.88 14.61
CA CYS A 140 -2.61 -13.57 14.90
C CYS A 140 -3.73 -12.68 15.45
N SER A 141 -3.65 -11.41 15.11
CA SER A 141 -4.72 -10.45 15.30
C SER A 141 -5.45 -10.28 13.97
N VAL A 142 -6.78 -10.15 14.03
CA VAL A 142 -7.53 -9.80 12.82
C VAL A 142 -7.04 -8.44 12.35
N ALA A 143 -6.65 -8.35 11.08
CA ALA A 143 -6.18 -7.10 10.50
C ALA A 143 -7.30 -6.03 10.59
N ARG A 144 -6.95 -4.86 11.14
CA ARG A 144 -7.89 -3.78 11.47
C ARG A 144 -7.25 -2.43 11.18
N CYS A 145 -8.10 -1.50 10.76
CA CYS A 145 -7.73 -0.10 10.56
C CYS A 145 -6.88 0.51 11.70
N GLY A 146 -5.66 0.93 11.37
CA GLY A 146 -4.73 1.58 12.28
C GLY A 146 -3.80 0.62 13.04
N ASP A 147 -3.66 -0.62 12.57
CA ASP A 147 -2.73 -1.62 13.09
C ASP A 147 -1.30 -1.48 12.53
N GLY A 148 -1.11 -0.59 11.56
CA GLY A 148 0.17 -0.30 10.91
C GLY A 148 0.43 -1.14 9.65
N VAL A 149 -0.54 -1.95 9.20
CA VAL A 149 -0.37 -2.87 8.07
C VAL A 149 -1.41 -2.62 6.98
N LEU A 150 -0.92 -2.28 5.78
CA LEU A 150 -1.80 -2.02 4.65
C LEU A 150 -2.32 -3.33 4.03
N ARG A 151 -3.64 -3.56 4.06
CA ARG A 151 -4.22 -4.72 3.40
C ARG A 151 -4.23 -4.62 1.88
N GLN A 152 -3.87 -5.71 1.22
CA GLN A 152 -4.11 -5.90 -0.21
C GLN A 152 -5.44 -6.63 -0.40
N PRO A 153 -6.26 -6.25 -1.41
CA PRO A 153 -7.50 -6.97 -1.66
C PRO A 153 -7.20 -8.43 -2.04
N GLY A 154 -7.81 -9.36 -1.30
CA GLY A 154 -7.89 -10.76 -1.69
C GLY A 154 -8.80 -10.95 -2.91
N ALA A 155 -8.64 -12.07 -3.63
CA ALA A 155 -9.49 -12.39 -4.77
C ALA A 155 -10.95 -12.63 -4.31
N GLY A 156 -11.79 -11.59 -4.39
CA GLY A 156 -13.23 -11.68 -4.09
C GLY A 156 -13.78 -10.63 -3.12
N GLU A 157 -12.94 -9.75 -2.57
CA GLU A 157 -13.36 -8.75 -1.57
C GLU A 157 -13.97 -7.49 -2.20
N THR A 158 -14.88 -6.85 -1.47
CA THR A 158 -15.59 -5.63 -1.88
C THR A 158 -14.82 -4.37 -1.48
N LEU A 159 -15.07 -3.23 -2.16
CA LEU A 159 -14.46 -1.91 -1.85
C LEU A 159 -14.58 -1.47 -0.37
N ALA A 160 -15.48 -2.05 0.42
CA ALA A 160 -15.69 -1.76 1.84
C ALA A 160 -14.80 -2.61 2.78
N GLU A 161 -14.20 -3.68 2.27
CA GLU A 161 -13.27 -4.58 2.99
C GLU A 161 -11.81 -4.29 2.63
N ILE A 162 -11.58 -3.36 1.68
CA ILE A 162 -10.24 -2.91 1.29
C ILE A 162 -9.76 -1.87 2.31
N GLU A 163 -8.75 -2.24 3.11
CA GLU A 163 -7.92 -1.30 3.86
C GLU A 163 -6.95 -0.59 2.92
N ALA A 164 -7.50 0.23 2.01
CA ALA A 164 -6.72 0.77 0.90
C ALA A 164 -5.69 1.81 1.36
N CYS A 165 -5.81 2.26 2.61
CA CYS A 165 -4.95 3.18 3.34
C CYS A 165 -4.93 2.79 4.82
N ASP A 166 -3.74 2.82 5.43
CA ASP A 166 -3.50 2.97 6.86
C ASP A 166 -2.42 4.04 7.03
N ASP A 167 -2.74 5.15 7.72
CA ASP A 167 -1.82 6.25 8.00
C ASP A 167 -1.30 6.24 9.45
N GLY A 168 -1.49 5.12 10.14
CA GLY A 168 -1.06 4.88 11.50
C GLY A 168 -1.83 5.67 12.55
N ASN A 169 -2.99 6.26 12.19
CA ASN A 169 -3.80 7.04 13.11
C ASN A 169 -5.32 6.97 12.82
N SER A 170 -6.13 7.62 13.67
CA SER A 170 -7.60 7.59 13.58
C SER A 170 -8.23 8.96 13.27
N VAL A 171 -7.44 9.93 12.79
CA VAL A 171 -7.90 11.25 12.36
C VAL A 171 -8.58 11.08 11.00
N SER A 172 -9.65 11.85 10.77
CA SER A 172 -10.35 11.83 9.48
C SER A 172 -9.92 13.02 8.63
N GLY A 173 -9.75 12.80 7.33
CA GLY A 173 -9.56 13.88 6.35
C GLY A 173 -8.12 14.38 6.22
N ASP A 174 -7.15 13.67 6.76
CA ASP A 174 -5.72 13.72 6.43
C ASP A 174 -5.35 12.75 5.28
N GLY A 175 -6.34 12.06 4.73
CA GLY A 175 -6.24 11.23 3.54
C GLY A 175 -6.79 9.82 3.76
N CYS A 176 -6.97 9.41 5.02
CA CYS A 176 -7.62 8.17 5.43
C CYS A 176 -8.87 8.46 6.29
N ALA A 177 -9.94 7.68 6.15
CA ALA A 177 -11.02 7.67 7.14
C ALA A 177 -11.69 6.30 7.19
N ASN A 178 -11.71 5.68 8.38
CA ASN A 178 -12.13 4.28 8.56
C ASN A 178 -11.44 3.34 7.55
N CYS A 179 -10.17 3.63 7.25
CA CYS A 179 -9.32 2.96 6.28
C CYS A 179 -9.84 2.85 4.84
N LEU A 180 -10.84 3.67 4.52
CA LEU A 180 -11.14 4.03 3.16
C LEU A 180 -10.37 5.31 2.82
N PRO A 181 -9.67 5.33 1.68
CA PRO A 181 -8.99 6.54 1.25
C PRO A 181 -10.03 7.59 0.91
N THR A 182 -9.86 8.78 1.48
CA THR A 182 -10.77 9.92 1.27
C THR A 182 -10.09 10.97 0.43
N LEU A 183 -10.89 11.70 -0.36
CA LEU A 183 -10.43 12.92 -1.01
C LEU A 183 -11.35 14.06 -0.57
N ASP A 184 -10.92 14.76 0.48
CA ASP A 184 -11.65 15.91 0.99
C ASP A 184 -11.50 17.11 0.06
N PHE A 185 -12.57 17.89 -0.03
CA PHE A 185 -12.67 19.07 -0.88
C PHE A 185 -12.89 20.30 -0.03
N VAL A 186 -11.97 21.26 -0.13
CA VAL A 186 -12.00 22.51 0.62
C VAL A 186 -12.53 23.63 -0.27
N LEU A 187 -13.53 24.37 0.23
CA LEU A 187 -14.09 25.52 -0.48
C LEU A 187 -13.09 26.67 -0.52
N ILE A 188 -12.64 27.01 -1.72
CA ILE A 188 -11.86 28.20 -2.00
C ILE A 188 -12.83 29.29 -2.46
N GLN A 189 -13.10 30.25 -1.58
CA GLN A 189 -13.93 31.41 -1.91
C GLN A 189 -13.23 32.26 -2.98
N GLY A 190 -13.91 32.48 -4.10
CA GLY A 190 -13.39 33.23 -5.24
C GLY A 190 -13.06 34.68 -4.93
N GLY A 191 -12.35 35.31 -5.87
CA GLY A 191 -11.86 36.67 -5.77
C GLY A 191 -10.92 37.05 -6.89
N THR A 192 -10.40 38.27 -6.84
CA THR A 192 -9.45 38.79 -7.82
C THR A 192 -8.05 38.84 -7.21
N TYR A 193 -7.03 38.44 -7.97
CA TYR A 193 -5.65 38.45 -7.53
C TYR A 193 -4.68 38.78 -8.66
N GLN A 194 -3.42 39.08 -8.29
CA GLN A 194 -2.32 39.23 -9.24
C GLN A 194 -1.68 37.87 -9.49
N MET A 195 -1.94 37.30 -10.67
CA MET A 195 -1.33 36.05 -11.13
C MET A 195 0.02 36.32 -11.76
N GLY A 196 1.00 35.46 -11.48
CA GLY A 196 2.34 35.55 -12.03
C GLY A 196 3.29 36.47 -11.25
N SER A 197 4.39 36.85 -11.89
CA SER A 197 5.43 37.70 -11.32
C SER A 197 6.17 38.47 -12.42
N ASP A 198 6.42 39.75 -12.19
CA ASP A 198 7.30 40.59 -13.04
C ASP A 198 8.79 40.46 -12.66
N GLY A 199 9.14 39.40 -11.91
CA GLY A 199 10.52 39.09 -11.55
C GLY A 199 11.39 38.75 -12.76
N THR A 200 12.71 38.75 -12.53
CA THR A 200 13.69 38.43 -13.60
C THR A 200 14.16 36.98 -13.58
N VAL A 201 13.71 36.17 -12.62
CA VAL A 201 14.21 34.80 -12.42
C VAL A 201 13.65 33.87 -13.50
N PHE A 202 12.34 33.86 -13.68
CA PHE A 202 11.65 33.09 -14.71
C PHE A 202 10.75 34.04 -15.50
N THR A 203 11.05 34.23 -16.77
CA THR A 203 10.40 35.25 -17.61
C THR A 203 9.00 34.86 -18.06
N ASP A 204 8.67 33.57 -18.01
CA ASP A 204 7.37 32.99 -18.35
C ASP A 204 6.32 33.19 -17.24
N GLU A 205 6.73 33.63 -16.05
CA GLU A 205 5.85 34.12 -14.98
C GLU A 205 5.27 35.52 -15.29
N ALA A 206 5.80 36.22 -16.30
CA ALA A 206 5.43 37.59 -16.62
C ALA A 206 4.46 37.66 -17.83
N PRO A 207 3.68 38.75 -17.96
CA PRO A 207 3.51 39.81 -16.95
C PRO A 207 2.59 39.38 -15.81
N ALA A 208 2.81 39.95 -14.62
CA ALA A 208 1.83 39.91 -13.56
C ALA A 208 0.53 40.60 -14.03
N HIS A 209 -0.61 39.97 -13.79
CA HIS A 209 -1.90 40.45 -14.30
C HIS A 209 -3.06 40.06 -13.39
N GLU A 210 -4.14 40.86 -13.44
CA GLU A 210 -5.34 40.59 -12.66
C GLU A 210 -6.14 39.42 -13.24
N VAL A 211 -6.48 38.48 -12.36
CA VAL A 211 -7.35 37.34 -12.67
C VAL A 211 -8.44 37.25 -11.61
N THR A 212 -9.69 37.14 -12.04
CA THR A 212 -10.85 36.90 -11.17
C THR A 212 -11.23 35.44 -11.23
N VAL A 213 -11.03 34.71 -10.13
CA VAL A 213 -11.32 33.28 -10.03
C VAL A 213 -12.67 33.10 -9.33
N PRO A 214 -13.63 32.34 -9.89
CA PRO A 214 -14.88 32.00 -9.21
C PRO A 214 -14.62 31.16 -7.94
N SER A 215 -15.63 30.95 -7.10
CA SER A 215 -15.51 29.99 -6.02
C SER A 215 -15.46 28.57 -6.58
N PHE A 216 -14.64 27.71 -5.99
CA PHE A 216 -14.50 26.31 -6.37
C PHE A 216 -14.11 25.48 -5.15
N TYR A 217 -14.24 24.17 -5.24
CA TYR A 217 -13.67 23.27 -4.25
C TYR A 217 -12.37 22.68 -4.79
N LEU A 218 -11.30 22.73 -4.02
CA LEU A 218 -10.03 22.10 -4.34
C LEU A 218 -9.81 20.90 -3.43
N SER A 219 -9.32 19.78 -3.95
CA SER A 219 -8.94 18.66 -3.10
C SER A 219 -7.84 19.09 -2.13
N LYS A 220 -8.00 18.70 -0.86
CA LYS A 220 -7.13 19.12 0.25
C LYS A 220 -5.67 18.75 0.01
N HIS A 221 -5.45 17.61 -0.62
CA HIS A 221 -4.15 17.11 -1.06
C HIS A 221 -4.26 16.53 -2.48
N GLU A 222 -3.14 16.09 -3.03
CA GLU A 222 -3.04 15.35 -4.28
C GLU A 222 -3.76 14.01 -4.19
N VAL A 223 -4.22 13.47 -5.32
CA VAL A 223 -4.80 12.13 -5.36
C VAL A 223 -3.74 11.11 -4.93
N THR A 224 -4.04 10.27 -3.94
CA THR A 224 -3.11 9.26 -3.39
C THR A 224 -3.11 7.97 -4.21
N VAL A 225 -2.07 7.14 -4.01
CA VAL A 225 -2.02 5.78 -4.57
C VAL A 225 -3.23 4.95 -4.13
N ALA A 226 -3.62 5.07 -2.86
CA ALA A 226 -4.78 4.40 -2.28
C ALA A 226 -6.08 4.72 -3.04
N LEU A 227 -6.33 6.01 -3.34
CA LEU A 227 -7.49 6.42 -4.13
C LEU A 227 -7.46 5.81 -5.54
N TYR A 228 -6.29 5.84 -6.19
CA TYR A 228 -6.14 5.28 -7.54
C TYR A 228 -6.37 3.76 -7.56
N ARG A 229 -5.95 3.03 -6.51
CA ARG A 229 -6.21 1.60 -6.35
C ARG A 229 -7.69 1.26 -6.34
N LEU A 230 -8.56 2.11 -5.77
CA LEU A 230 -10.02 1.89 -5.83
C LEU A 230 -10.54 1.90 -7.27
N CYS A 231 -10.04 2.81 -8.10
CA CYS A 231 -10.42 2.88 -9.52
C CYS A 231 -9.94 1.65 -10.31
N MET A 232 -8.73 1.17 -10.00
CA MET A 232 -8.17 -0.07 -10.55
C MET A 232 -8.99 -1.29 -10.15
N ALA A 233 -9.32 -1.42 -8.86
CA ALA A 233 -10.11 -2.54 -8.33
C ALA A 233 -11.53 -2.56 -8.92
N ALA A 234 -12.10 -1.39 -9.22
CA ALA A 234 -13.36 -1.28 -9.94
C ALA A 234 -13.27 -1.62 -11.45
N GLY A 235 -12.07 -1.93 -11.96
CA GLY A 235 -11.83 -2.22 -13.38
C GLY A 235 -11.96 -1.00 -14.30
N ALA A 236 -11.97 0.22 -13.75
CA ALA A 236 -12.19 1.45 -14.50
C ALA A 236 -10.88 2.17 -14.90
N CYS A 237 -9.84 2.06 -14.07
CA CYS A 237 -8.51 2.57 -14.39
C CYS A 237 -7.60 1.44 -14.92
N PRO A 238 -6.77 1.71 -15.95
CA PRO A 238 -5.73 0.78 -16.35
C PRO A 238 -4.54 0.88 -15.39
N GLU A 239 -3.72 -0.18 -15.34
CA GLU A 239 -2.43 -0.11 -14.66
C GLU A 239 -1.60 1.08 -15.21
N PRO A 240 -0.86 1.83 -14.39
CA PRO A 240 -0.02 2.92 -14.88
C PRO A 240 0.94 2.46 -15.98
N SER A 241 0.88 3.10 -17.13
CA SER A 241 1.63 2.73 -18.34
C SER A 241 3.13 2.66 -18.13
N MET A 242 3.68 3.51 -17.25
CA MET A 242 5.11 3.49 -16.87
C MET A 242 5.56 2.14 -16.32
N LEU A 243 4.71 1.46 -15.54
CA LEU A 243 5.02 0.14 -14.98
C LEU A 243 5.07 -0.94 -16.06
N ARG A 244 4.22 -0.81 -17.09
CA ARG A 244 4.20 -1.74 -18.23
C ARG A 244 5.36 -1.53 -19.20
N THR A 245 5.72 -0.27 -19.46
CA THR A 245 6.73 0.07 -20.49
C THR A 245 8.17 0.03 -19.98
N HIS A 246 8.38 0.21 -18.67
CA HIS A 246 9.72 0.30 -18.07
C HIS A 246 9.95 -0.73 -16.95
N ALA A 247 9.30 -1.90 -17.02
CA ALA A 247 9.45 -2.98 -16.04
C ALA A 247 10.95 -3.31 -15.78
N GLY A 248 11.38 -3.21 -14.53
CA GLY A 248 12.78 -3.45 -14.12
C GLY A 248 13.74 -2.26 -14.30
N SER A 249 13.24 -1.09 -14.71
CA SER A 249 14.03 0.15 -14.79
C SER A 249 14.19 0.83 -13.43
N GLU A 250 15.35 1.47 -13.20
CA GLU A 250 15.58 2.34 -12.03
C GLU A 250 14.60 3.52 -11.97
N LEU A 251 13.99 3.90 -13.10
CA LEU A 251 12.99 4.97 -13.17
C LEU A 251 11.72 4.65 -12.36
N LEU A 252 11.39 3.36 -12.23
CA LEU A 252 10.26 2.90 -11.41
C LEU A 252 10.51 3.08 -9.91
N PHE A 253 11.78 3.28 -9.50
CA PHE A 253 12.12 3.51 -8.10
C PHE A 253 11.39 4.74 -7.53
N ASN A 254 11.07 5.73 -8.36
CA ASN A 254 10.38 6.94 -7.91
C ASN A 254 8.85 6.86 -8.05
N CYS A 255 8.30 5.86 -8.75
CA CYS A 255 6.86 5.63 -8.81
C CYS A 255 6.35 5.11 -7.46
N ASN A 256 5.17 5.57 -7.06
CA ASN A 256 4.54 5.21 -5.79
C ASN A 256 3.61 4.01 -5.93
N TYR A 257 3.03 3.79 -7.11
CA TYR A 257 2.23 2.58 -7.36
C TYR A 257 3.11 1.32 -7.37
N GLY A 258 2.56 0.21 -6.89
CA GLY A 258 3.27 -1.06 -6.72
C GLY A 258 4.03 -1.19 -5.39
N LYS A 259 3.95 -0.17 -4.53
CA LYS A 259 4.58 -0.14 -3.21
C LYS A 259 3.51 -0.03 -2.11
N PRO A 260 3.25 -1.08 -1.33
CA PRO A 260 2.23 -1.07 -0.28
C PRO A 260 2.42 0.09 0.71
N GLU A 261 3.66 0.33 1.15
CA GLU A 261 4.03 1.37 2.11
C GLU A 261 3.80 2.80 1.61
N ARG A 262 3.53 2.98 0.31
CA ARG A 262 3.28 4.28 -0.32
C ARG A 262 1.80 4.52 -0.66
N ALA A 263 0.88 3.82 -0.01
CA ALA A 263 -0.56 4.01 -0.21
C ALA A 263 -0.99 5.48 -0.06
N MET A 264 -0.42 6.18 0.92
CA MET A 264 -0.73 7.58 1.23
C MET A 264 0.17 8.61 0.58
N HIS A 265 1.06 8.18 -0.31
CA HIS A 265 1.83 9.09 -1.12
C HIS A 265 1.01 9.58 -2.32
N PRO A 266 1.34 10.75 -2.89
CA PRO A 266 0.69 11.24 -4.10
C PRO A 266 0.84 10.24 -5.24
N MET A 267 -0.23 10.00 -5.99
CA MET A 267 -0.21 9.19 -7.19
C MET A 267 0.61 9.91 -8.25
N ASN A 268 1.71 9.29 -8.66
CA ASN A 268 2.62 9.76 -9.70
C ASN A 268 2.78 8.67 -10.78
N CYS A 269 3.62 8.93 -11.78
CA CYS A 269 3.83 8.00 -12.90
C CYS A 269 2.56 7.67 -13.70
N VAL A 270 1.60 8.59 -13.73
CA VAL A 270 0.37 8.49 -14.51
C VAL A 270 0.33 9.55 -15.60
N THR A 271 -0.23 9.16 -16.74
CA THR A 271 -0.44 10.01 -17.91
C THR A 271 -1.78 10.74 -17.82
N LEU A 272 -1.95 11.82 -18.60
CA LEU A 272 -3.24 12.53 -18.66
C LEU A 272 -4.42 11.64 -19.06
N PRO A 273 -4.31 10.69 -20.01
CA PRO A 273 -5.40 9.73 -20.28
C PRO A 273 -5.74 8.84 -19.08
N GLU A 274 -4.76 8.45 -18.27
CA GLU A 274 -4.98 7.65 -17.06
C GLU A 274 -5.63 8.47 -15.94
N ILE A 275 -5.27 9.75 -15.83
CA ILE A 275 -5.95 10.72 -14.97
C ILE A 275 -7.40 10.92 -15.44
N GLU A 276 -7.67 10.97 -16.74
CA GLU A 276 -9.03 11.10 -17.28
C GLU A 276 -9.90 9.87 -16.98
N ALA A 277 -9.33 8.67 -17.04
CA ALA A 277 -10.02 7.45 -16.62
C ALA A 277 -10.38 7.51 -15.13
N PHE A 278 -9.44 7.94 -14.28
CA PHE A 278 -9.68 8.13 -12.85
C PHE A 278 -10.80 9.16 -12.57
N ARG A 279 -10.76 10.29 -13.27
CA ARG A 279 -11.80 11.32 -13.19
C ARG A 279 -13.17 10.75 -13.57
N SER A 280 -13.27 10.11 -14.74
CA SER A 280 -14.52 9.55 -15.26
C SER A 280 -15.15 8.51 -14.31
N TRP A 281 -14.32 7.63 -13.73
CA TRP A 281 -14.76 6.69 -12.70
C TRP A 281 -15.32 7.43 -11.48
N ARG A 282 -14.60 8.43 -10.98
CA ARG A 282 -15.00 9.19 -9.79
C ARG A 282 -16.29 9.99 -10.02
N GLU A 283 -16.46 10.58 -11.20
CA GLU A 283 -17.70 11.27 -11.57
C GLU A 283 -18.90 10.32 -11.52
N THR A 284 -18.73 9.09 -12.00
CA THR A 284 -19.79 8.06 -11.97
C THR A 284 -20.07 7.58 -10.54
N THR A 285 -19.02 7.31 -9.76
CA THR A 285 -19.13 6.74 -8.40
C THR A 285 -19.69 7.75 -7.40
N TYR A 286 -19.23 9.00 -7.45
CA TYR A 286 -19.58 10.03 -6.45
C TYR A 286 -20.59 11.05 -6.96
N GLN A 287 -21.01 10.97 -8.22
CA GLN A 287 -21.94 11.91 -8.86
C GLN A 287 -21.47 13.37 -8.77
N GLN A 288 -20.15 13.57 -8.83
CA GLN A 288 -19.50 14.88 -8.74
C GLN A 288 -18.57 15.05 -9.92
N VAL A 289 -18.89 15.99 -10.80
CA VAL A 289 -18.06 16.35 -11.97
C VAL A 289 -16.76 16.96 -11.47
N ALA A 290 -15.65 16.42 -11.96
CA ALA A 290 -14.35 16.74 -11.42
C ALA A 290 -13.32 16.97 -12.51
N ARG A 291 -12.49 17.97 -12.30
CA ARG A 291 -11.47 18.35 -13.27
C ARG A 291 -10.12 18.61 -12.63
N LEU A 292 -9.09 18.65 -13.46
CA LEU A 292 -7.84 19.27 -13.05
C LEU A 292 -8.10 20.76 -12.76
N PRO A 293 -7.39 21.34 -11.78
CA PRO A 293 -7.43 22.78 -11.57
C PRO A 293 -6.97 23.50 -12.82
N THR A 294 -7.54 24.67 -13.08
CA THR A 294 -6.88 25.61 -13.99
C THR A 294 -5.61 26.10 -13.32
N GLU A 295 -4.66 26.56 -14.12
CA GLU A 295 -3.44 27.14 -13.62
C GLU A 295 -3.72 28.35 -12.71
N ALA A 296 -4.71 29.16 -13.09
CA ALA A 296 -5.16 30.31 -12.32
C ALA A 296 -5.77 29.91 -10.96
N GLU A 297 -6.58 28.86 -10.92
CA GLU A 297 -7.15 28.33 -9.68
C GLU A 297 -6.06 27.77 -8.75
N TRP A 298 -5.11 27.05 -9.33
CA TRP A 298 -4.01 26.46 -8.58
C TRP A 298 -3.17 27.54 -7.89
N GLU A 299 -2.73 28.57 -8.63
CA GLU A 299 -1.92 29.65 -8.04
C GLU A 299 -2.73 30.49 -7.05
N TYR A 300 -4.02 30.71 -7.33
CA TYR A 300 -4.92 31.39 -6.40
C TYR A 300 -4.99 30.66 -5.04
N ALA A 301 -5.07 29.33 -5.05
CA ALA A 301 -5.03 28.51 -3.84
C ALA A 301 -3.65 28.51 -3.18
N ALA A 302 -2.56 28.40 -3.94
CA ALA A 302 -1.18 28.46 -3.45
C ALA A 302 -0.85 29.81 -2.80
N ARG A 303 -1.47 30.90 -3.26
CA ARG A 303 -1.39 32.22 -2.63
C ARG A 303 -2.43 32.44 -1.52
N SER A 304 -3.04 31.39 -0.99
CA SER A 304 -4.18 31.42 -0.06
C SER A 304 -5.23 32.46 -0.39
N ARG A 305 -5.94 32.19 -1.48
CA ARG A 305 -6.95 33.08 -2.07
C ARG A 305 -6.32 34.35 -2.61
N GLY A 306 -5.18 34.20 -3.28
CA GLY A 306 -4.59 35.26 -4.08
C GLY A 306 -3.94 36.40 -3.28
N GLN A 307 -3.48 36.13 -2.06
CA GLN A 307 -2.71 37.11 -1.29
C GLN A 307 -1.37 37.40 -1.97
N ASP A 308 -0.89 38.63 -1.79
CA ASP A 308 0.41 39.07 -2.31
C ASP A 308 1.54 38.57 -1.41
N ARG A 309 1.95 37.32 -1.66
CA ARG A 309 3.02 36.61 -0.94
C ARG A 309 3.64 35.52 -1.81
N LEU A 310 4.82 35.04 -1.42
CA LEU A 310 5.59 34.07 -2.21
C LEU A 310 5.03 32.64 -2.19
N ASN A 311 4.51 32.19 -1.04
CA ASN A 311 4.16 30.78 -0.76
C ASN A 311 2.84 30.62 0.02
N PRO A 312 2.30 29.38 0.15
CA PRO A 312 1.10 29.07 0.94
C PRO A 312 1.14 29.51 2.42
N TRP A 313 2.33 29.68 2.97
CA TRP A 313 2.58 30.05 4.37
C TRP A 313 3.14 31.48 4.54
N GLY A 314 3.22 32.27 3.46
CA GLY A 314 3.81 33.62 3.49
C GLY A 314 5.06 33.76 2.64
N ASP A 315 5.97 34.66 3.04
CA ASP A 315 7.17 35.02 2.27
C ASP A 315 8.45 34.28 2.67
N ARG A 316 8.32 33.32 3.59
CA ARG A 316 9.44 32.47 4.00
C ARG A 316 9.79 31.51 2.88
N GLU A 317 11.09 31.35 2.59
CA GLU A 317 11.57 30.32 1.68
C GLU A 317 11.17 28.92 2.19
N ALA A 318 10.92 28.01 1.26
CA ALA A 318 10.60 26.62 1.59
C ALA A 318 11.77 25.94 2.32
N ASP A 319 11.46 25.20 3.38
CA ASP A 319 12.39 24.31 4.09
C ASP A 319 11.67 23.05 4.56
N CYS A 320 12.39 22.20 5.32
CA CYS A 320 11.89 20.88 5.69
C CYS A 320 10.68 20.89 6.62
N ASP A 321 10.43 21.99 7.34
CA ASP A 321 9.27 22.11 8.22
C ASP A 321 8.00 22.45 7.41
N LEU A 322 8.19 23.10 6.25
CA LEU A 322 7.11 23.60 5.40
C LEU A 322 6.77 22.69 4.23
N ALA A 323 7.74 22.01 3.64
CA ALA A 323 7.53 21.31 2.39
C ALA A 323 8.39 20.05 2.25
N VAL A 324 7.92 19.13 1.41
CA VAL A 324 8.67 17.93 1.00
C VAL A 324 9.47 18.28 -0.24
N VAL A 325 10.70 18.73 -0.04
CA VAL A 325 11.53 19.39 -1.06
C VAL A 325 12.96 18.96 -0.87
N ASP A 326 13.73 18.92 -1.95
CA ASP A 326 15.10 18.38 -1.96
C ASP A 326 15.27 16.98 -1.31
N THR A 327 16.47 16.43 -1.40
CA THR A 327 16.75 15.09 -0.85
C THR A 327 16.88 15.07 0.68
N ASN A 328 17.05 16.22 1.34
CA ASN A 328 17.12 16.27 2.81
C ASN A 328 15.72 16.28 3.43
N CYS A 329 14.75 17.00 2.86
CA CYS A 329 13.39 17.07 3.40
C CYS A 329 12.44 16.00 2.84
N GLY A 330 12.76 15.44 1.67
CA GLY A 330 12.07 14.30 1.04
C GLY A 330 12.71 12.92 1.30
N GLN A 331 13.84 12.87 2.03
CA GLN A 331 14.67 11.67 2.24
C GLN A 331 15.20 11.05 0.93
N THR A 332 14.35 10.30 0.22
CA THR A 332 14.65 9.61 -1.04
C THR A 332 13.46 9.60 -2.00
N GLY A 333 12.38 10.34 -1.73
CA GLY A 333 11.15 10.30 -2.51
C GLY A 333 10.08 11.29 -2.06
N THR A 334 8.87 11.06 -2.55
CA THR A 334 7.65 11.66 -1.99
C THR A 334 7.45 11.25 -0.53
N GLN A 335 6.60 11.98 0.18
CA GLN A 335 6.13 11.62 1.52
C GLN A 335 4.60 11.44 1.50
N PRO A 336 4.00 10.88 2.56
CA PRO A 336 2.56 10.89 2.71
C PRO A 336 1.99 12.30 2.55
N VAL A 337 0.82 12.40 1.93
CA VAL A 337 0.10 13.67 1.80
C VAL A 337 -0.14 14.30 3.17
N CYS A 338 -0.18 15.63 3.22
CA CYS A 338 -0.32 16.44 4.43
C CYS A 338 0.76 16.20 5.50
N SER A 339 1.94 15.67 5.14
CA SER A 339 3.04 15.43 6.10
C SER A 339 3.76 16.69 6.60
N ARG A 340 3.42 17.87 6.07
CA ARG A 340 4.01 19.18 6.41
C ARG A 340 2.93 20.23 6.68
N LEU A 341 2.24 20.10 7.81
CA LEU A 341 1.09 20.93 8.14
C LEU A 341 1.40 22.44 8.27
N GLU A 342 2.63 22.81 8.63
CA GLU A 342 3.04 24.23 8.71
C GLU A 342 3.15 24.90 7.34
N GLY A 343 3.27 24.10 6.26
CA GLY A 343 3.26 24.59 4.88
C GLY A 343 1.87 24.61 4.24
N ASN A 344 0.81 24.39 5.00
CA ASN A 344 -0.52 24.45 4.47
C ASN A 344 -0.90 25.90 4.10
N SER A 345 -1.79 26.02 3.12
CA SER A 345 -2.46 27.29 2.84
C SER A 345 -3.36 27.70 4.03
N ASP A 346 -3.73 28.98 4.14
CA ASP A 346 -4.71 29.48 5.12
C ASP A 346 -6.08 28.75 5.04
N GLN A 347 -6.39 28.12 3.90
CA GLN A 347 -7.61 27.32 3.73
C GLN A 347 -7.43 25.87 4.23
N GLY A 348 -6.21 25.47 4.57
CA GLY A 348 -5.88 24.12 5.00
C GLY A 348 -5.56 23.17 3.83
N ILE A 349 -5.21 23.70 2.66
CA ILE A 349 -4.74 22.88 1.54
C ILE A 349 -3.28 22.52 1.77
N CYS A 350 -2.96 21.22 1.70
CA CYS A 350 -1.62 20.68 1.88
C CYS A 350 -0.85 20.62 0.55
N ASP A 351 0.48 20.55 0.68
CA ASP A 351 1.41 20.15 -0.38
C ASP A 351 1.27 20.93 -1.70
N LEU A 352 0.80 22.18 -1.62
CA LEU A 352 0.79 23.07 -2.81
C LEU A 352 2.21 23.45 -3.23
N ILE A 353 3.21 23.28 -2.37
CA ILE A 353 4.61 23.47 -2.73
C ILE A 353 5.40 22.24 -2.28
N GLY A 354 6.19 21.67 -3.18
CA GLY A 354 6.90 20.41 -2.94
C GLY A 354 6.02 19.17 -3.09
N ASN A 355 6.46 18.08 -2.49
CA ASN A 355 5.98 16.71 -2.70
C ASN A 355 6.02 16.34 -4.17
N VAL A 356 5.03 16.68 -5.00
CA VAL A 356 5.03 16.46 -6.46
C VAL A 356 4.68 17.74 -7.21
N TRP A 357 5.23 17.89 -8.41
CA TRP A 357 4.66 18.80 -9.40
C TRP A 357 3.23 18.36 -9.72
N GLU A 358 2.38 19.27 -10.17
CA GLU A 358 0.98 18.93 -10.41
C GLU A 358 0.48 19.36 -11.78
N TRP A 359 -0.19 18.44 -12.45
CA TRP A 359 -0.89 18.72 -13.70
C TRP A 359 -2.00 19.75 -13.52
N THR A 360 -2.04 20.73 -14.43
CA THR A 360 -3.17 21.67 -14.57
C THR A 360 -3.91 21.46 -15.89
N ALA A 361 -5.09 22.04 -16.02
CA ALA A 361 -5.91 21.98 -17.23
C ALA A 361 -5.28 22.69 -18.43
N ASP A 362 -4.34 23.61 -18.20
CA ASP A 362 -3.85 24.60 -19.15
C ASP A 362 -2.80 24.06 -20.12
N ARG A 363 -2.79 24.62 -21.33
CA ARG A 363 -1.63 24.53 -22.22
C ARG A 363 -0.58 25.51 -21.72
N TYR A 364 0.68 25.15 -21.92
CA TYR A 364 1.78 26.05 -21.55
C TYR A 364 2.03 27.10 -22.62
N HIS A 365 2.17 28.35 -22.18
CA HIS A 365 2.58 29.50 -22.98
C HIS A 365 3.81 30.13 -22.33
N ALA A 366 4.73 30.64 -23.16
CA ALA A 366 6.00 31.21 -22.69
C ALA A 366 5.87 32.59 -22.00
N SER A 367 4.65 33.10 -21.81
CA SER A 367 4.32 34.34 -21.09
C SER A 367 2.82 34.41 -20.82
N TYR A 368 2.38 35.29 -19.93
CA TYR A 368 0.97 35.62 -19.69
C TYR A 368 0.38 36.67 -20.65
N HIS A 369 1.08 37.05 -21.72
CA HIS A 369 0.53 37.98 -22.70
C HIS A 369 -0.70 37.38 -23.41
N GLY A 370 -1.88 37.91 -23.11
CA GLY A 370 -3.15 37.41 -23.65
C GLY A 370 -3.77 36.27 -22.83
N ALA A 371 -3.30 36.03 -21.60
CA ALA A 371 -3.88 35.07 -20.69
C ALA A 371 -5.34 35.41 -20.36
N PRO A 372 -6.21 34.40 -20.13
CA PRO A 372 -7.54 34.62 -19.56
C PRO A 372 -7.47 35.32 -18.21
N SER A 373 -8.44 36.20 -17.93
CA SER A 373 -8.53 36.96 -16.67
C SER A 373 -9.73 36.57 -15.82
N ASP A 374 -10.41 35.47 -16.17
CA ASP A 374 -11.63 34.96 -15.54
C ASP A 374 -11.44 33.61 -14.84
N GLY A 375 -10.19 33.20 -14.65
CA GLY A 375 -9.83 31.93 -14.01
C GLY A 375 -10.02 30.70 -14.89
N SER A 376 -10.49 30.85 -16.13
CA SER A 376 -10.64 29.73 -17.06
C SER A 376 -9.29 29.20 -17.55
N ALA A 377 -9.24 27.91 -17.91
CA ALA A 377 -8.03 27.29 -18.41
C ALA A 377 -7.63 27.87 -19.78
N TRP A 378 -6.36 28.17 -19.96
CA TRP A 378 -5.80 28.64 -21.22
C TRP A 378 -5.53 27.45 -22.16
N THR A 379 -6.53 27.08 -22.95
CA THR A 379 -6.48 25.89 -23.83
C THR A 379 -6.13 26.19 -25.28
N GLU A 380 -6.23 27.45 -25.70
CA GLU A 380 -5.89 27.91 -27.05
C GLU A 380 -4.38 28.07 -27.25
N GLY A 381 -3.88 27.76 -28.44
CA GLY A 381 -2.47 27.96 -28.79
C GLY A 381 -1.82 26.77 -29.51
N VAL A 382 -0.58 26.97 -29.97
CA VAL A 382 0.18 25.96 -30.75
C VAL A 382 1.08 25.08 -29.90
N SER A 383 1.22 25.36 -28.61
CA SER A 383 2.05 24.59 -27.71
C SER A 383 1.46 23.20 -27.49
N SER A 384 2.30 22.18 -27.65
CA SER A 384 1.98 20.81 -27.24
C SER A 384 2.18 20.58 -25.75
N LEU A 385 2.86 21.51 -25.06
CA LEU A 385 3.18 21.40 -23.64
C LEU A 385 1.96 21.76 -22.77
N ARG A 386 1.93 21.17 -21.57
CA ARG A 386 0.93 21.39 -20.52
C ARG A 386 1.61 21.99 -19.30
N VAL A 387 0.89 22.82 -18.55
CA VAL A 387 1.46 23.47 -17.37
C VAL A 387 1.43 22.52 -16.18
N MET A 388 2.55 22.48 -15.47
CA MET A 388 2.63 21.95 -14.12
C MET A 388 3.07 23.01 -13.11
N ARG A 389 2.65 22.85 -11.86
CA ARG A 389 2.87 23.79 -10.75
C ARG A 389 3.38 23.08 -9.48
N GLY A 390 3.96 23.83 -8.54
CA GLY A 390 4.22 23.35 -7.17
C GLY A 390 5.66 22.98 -6.81
N GLY A 391 6.47 22.53 -7.76
CA GLY A 391 7.75 21.92 -7.39
C GLY A 391 7.57 20.50 -6.85
N SER A 392 8.67 19.79 -6.64
CA SER A 392 8.69 18.40 -6.18
C SER A 392 9.74 18.18 -5.11
N TRP A 393 9.76 16.97 -4.54
CA TRP A 393 10.81 16.51 -3.65
C TRP A 393 12.22 16.53 -4.27
N MET A 394 12.36 16.66 -5.59
CA MET A 394 13.67 16.72 -6.25
C MET A 394 14.19 18.14 -6.45
N ASP A 395 13.35 19.17 -6.25
CA ASP A 395 13.73 20.55 -6.47
C ASP A 395 14.55 21.10 -5.28
N ASP A 396 15.85 21.26 -5.49
CA ASP A 396 16.82 21.76 -4.50
C ASP A 396 16.98 23.29 -4.51
N ASP A 397 16.76 23.90 -5.67
CA ASP A 397 16.79 25.35 -5.84
C ASP A 397 15.46 25.98 -5.42
N ARG A 398 15.50 26.66 -4.27
CA ARG A 398 14.35 27.33 -3.64
C ARG A 398 13.62 28.31 -4.56
N ARG A 399 14.27 28.79 -5.63
CA ARG A 399 13.63 29.66 -6.63
C ARG A 399 12.49 28.97 -7.39
N PHE A 400 12.52 27.64 -7.54
CA PHE A 400 11.47 26.83 -8.16
C PHE A 400 10.29 26.52 -7.22
N LEU A 401 10.43 26.79 -5.93
CA LEU A 401 9.46 26.48 -4.88
C LEU A 401 8.65 27.72 -4.48
N ARG A 402 8.11 28.45 -5.46
CA ARG A 402 7.23 29.61 -5.28
C ARG A 402 5.89 29.40 -5.94
N SER A 403 4.83 30.00 -5.41
CA SER A 403 3.47 29.88 -5.96
C SER A 403 3.35 30.35 -7.42
N ALA A 404 4.19 31.29 -7.87
CA ALA A 404 4.17 31.80 -9.25
C ALA A 404 4.93 30.91 -10.26
N VAL A 405 5.78 29.99 -9.79
CA VAL A 405 6.62 29.17 -10.67
C VAL A 405 5.73 28.22 -11.47
N ARG A 406 6.08 28.08 -12.73
CA ARG A 406 5.38 27.25 -13.71
C ARG A 406 6.39 26.56 -14.61
N MET A 407 6.02 25.39 -15.13
CA MET A 407 6.83 24.67 -16.09
C MET A 407 5.95 24.05 -17.17
N GLY A 408 6.42 24.12 -18.41
CA GLY A 408 5.77 23.50 -19.57
C GLY A 408 6.35 22.13 -19.85
N ILE A 409 5.50 21.12 -19.92
CA ILE A 409 5.94 19.74 -20.11
C ILE A 409 5.08 18.98 -21.13
N ASN A 410 5.68 18.09 -21.94
CA ASN A 410 4.99 17.38 -23.02
C ASN A 410 4.11 16.24 -22.46
N PRO A 411 2.78 16.27 -22.63
CA PRO A 411 1.87 15.27 -22.07
C PRO A 411 1.93 13.89 -22.76
N MET A 412 2.55 13.77 -23.94
CA MET A 412 2.58 12.53 -24.74
C MET A 412 3.96 11.87 -24.81
N ALA A 413 4.95 12.36 -24.07
CA ALA A 413 6.36 11.98 -24.25
C ALA A 413 6.76 10.58 -23.75
N VAL A 414 5.81 9.70 -23.40
CA VAL A 414 6.07 8.29 -23.04
C VAL A 414 6.61 7.47 -24.23
N THR A 415 6.62 8.04 -25.45
CA THR A 415 7.07 7.36 -26.68
C THR A 415 8.43 7.81 -27.21
N ASP A 416 9.06 8.85 -26.64
CA ASP A 416 10.36 9.36 -27.11
C ASP A 416 11.43 9.13 -26.05
N GLU A 417 12.34 8.21 -26.36
CA GLU A 417 13.46 7.77 -25.53
C GLU A 417 14.32 8.98 -25.06
N ILE A 418 14.61 9.06 -23.76
CA ILE A 418 15.74 9.76 -23.11
C ILE A 418 15.41 11.00 -22.26
N ALA A 419 14.45 11.87 -22.60
CA ALA A 419 14.27 13.13 -21.84
C ALA A 419 13.15 13.12 -20.77
N PHE A 420 12.14 12.25 -20.90
CA PHE A 420 10.91 12.31 -20.10
C PHE A 420 10.78 11.24 -19.02
N ASP A 421 11.59 10.20 -19.12
CA ASP A 421 11.67 9.10 -18.16
C ASP A 421 11.86 9.58 -16.70
N LEU A 422 12.40 10.78 -16.52
CA LEU A 422 12.66 11.40 -15.22
C LEU A 422 11.53 12.31 -14.69
N ALA A 423 10.55 12.70 -15.52
CA ALA A 423 9.58 13.73 -15.13
C ALA A 423 8.24 13.19 -14.62
N LEU A 424 7.68 12.13 -15.22
CA LEU A 424 6.45 11.50 -14.68
C LEU A 424 6.58 10.99 -13.24
N PRO A 425 7.74 10.52 -12.78
CA PRO A 425 7.91 10.21 -11.38
C PRO A 425 7.67 11.41 -10.48
N ILE A 426 7.98 12.64 -10.89
CA ILE A 426 7.80 13.82 -10.03
C ILE A 426 6.47 14.54 -10.18
N ILE A 427 5.54 14.04 -11.00
CA ILE A 427 4.28 14.72 -11.27
C ILE A 427 3.10 13.89 -10.78
N GLY A 428 2.29 14.48 -9.91
CA GLY A 428 0.98 14.01 -9.52
C GLY A 428 -0.13 14.94 -10.00
N PHE A 429 -1.27 14.88 -9.34
CA PHE A 429 -2.42 15.70 -9.69
C PHE A 429 -3.39 15.83 -8.52
N ARG A 430 -4.07 16.97 -8.48
CA ARG A 430 -5.19 17.23 -7.59
C ARG A 430 -6.44 17.57 -8.38
N LEU A 431 -7.58 17.64 -7.70
CA LEU A 431 -8.89 17.75 -8.37
C LEU A 431 -9.66 18.97 -7.89
N VAL A 432 -10.48 19.51 -8.79
CA VAL A 432 -11.42 20.60 -8.54
C VAL A 432 -12.85 20.12 -8.79
N LEU A 433 -13.76 20.57 -7.95
CA LEU A 433 -15.21 20.53 -8.19
C LEU A 433 -15.71 21.98 -8.34
N GLU A 434 -16.68 22.16 -9.23
CA GLU A 434 -17.38 23.44 -9.34
C GLU A 434 -18.15 23.75 -8.05
N ALA A 435 -18.09 25.00 -7.59
CA ALA A 435 -18.99 25.45 -6.54
C ALA A 435 -20.40 25.72 -7.11
N PRO A 436 -21.47 25.41 -6.35
CA PRO A 436 -22.84 25.61 -6.80
C PRO A 436 -23.25 27.08 -6.99
#